data_AF-A0A5K7TYB7-F1
#
_entry.id   AF-A0A5K7TYB7-F1
#
_cell.length_a   1.000
_cell.length_b   1.000
_cell.length_c   1.000
_cell.angle_alpha   90.00
_cell.angle_beta   90.00
_cell.angle_gamma   90.00
#
_symmetry.space_group_name_H-M   'P 1'
#
loop_
_entity.id
_entity.type
_entity.pdbx_description
1 polymer ?
#
loop_
_entity_poly.entity_id
_entity_poly.type
_entity_poly.pdbx_seq_one_letter_code
_entity_poly.pdbx_strand_id
1 'polypeptide(L)'
;MLGDMLAFGSLIERALEVFLVTMLGVVLIEHWEWWAVPVAGALFFVIRPVSILLFPAREMLDIRQRGLLGWFGIRGIGSFYYLFYALNHGLLPTLAAQSISLVLSVVALSILLHGLSVQPLLAKYEAWKG
;
A
#
# COMPACT_ATOMS: atom_id res chain seq x y z
N MET A 1 15.77 -19.66 -22.27
CA MET A 1 14.31 -19.63 -22.50
C MET A 1 13.51 -19.31 -21.23
N LEU A 2 13.48 -20.16 -20.19
CA LEU A 2 12.71 -19.85 -18.97
C LEU A 2 13.25 -18.62 -18.21
N GLY A 3 14.58 -18.50 -18.10
CA GLY A 3 15.23 -17.33 -17.48
C GLY A 3 14.93 -16.03 -18.24
N ASP A 4 14.91 -16.07 -19.57
CA ASP A 4 14.62 -14.91 -20.41
C ASP A 4 13.14 -14.48 -20.29
N MET A 5 12.22 -15.45 -20.17
CA MET A 5 10.79 -15.18 -19.93
C MET A 5 10.55 -14.51 -18.57
N LEU A 6 11.23 -14.98 -17.52
CA LEU A 6 11.13 -14.36 -16.18
C LEU A 6 11.75 -12.96 -16.16
N ALA A 7 12.90 -12.78 -16.81
CA ALA A 7 13.53 -11.47 -16.93
C ALA A 7 12.63 -10.48 -17.68
N PHE A 8 12.06 -10.89 -18.81
CA PHE A 8 11.11 -10.07 -19.57
C PHE A 8 9.86 -9.73 -18.76
N GLY A 9 9.26 -10.71 -18.07
CA GLY A 9 8.12 -10.50 -17.19
C GLY A 9 8.43 -9.48 -16.09
N SER A 10 9.59 -9.59 -15.43
CA SER A 10 10.01 -8.64 -14.39
C SER A 10 10.24 -7.22 -14.93
N LEU A 11 10.66 -7.10 -16.19
CA LEU A 11 10.88 -5.80 -16.83
C LEU A 11 9.54 -5.12 -17.13
N ILE A 12 8.57 -5.89 -17.63
CA ILE A 12 7.19 -5.43 -17.81
C ILE A 12 6.58 -5.02 -16.48
N GLU A 13 6.74 -5.84 -15.44
CA GLU A 13 6.20 -5.55 -14.10
C GLU A 13 6.73 -4.20 -13.58
N ARG A 14 8.05 -3.99 -13.61
CA ARG A 14 8.67 -2.74 -13.17
C ARG A 14 8.24 -1.54 -14.01
N ALA A 15 8.13 -1.72 -15.33
CA ALA A 15 7.67 -0.66 -16.23
C ALA A 15 6.22 -0.27 -15.92
N LEU A 16 5.35 -1.25 -15.69
CA LEU A 16 3.96 -1.03 -15.30
C LEU A 16 3.84 -0.40 -13.92
N GLU A 17 4.64 -0.81 -12.94
CA GLU A 17 4.66 -0.18 -11.62
C GLU A 17 5.01 1.30 -11.72
N VAL A 18 6.09 1.66 -12.43
CA VAL A 18 6.50 3.06 -12.63
C VAL A 18 5.42 3.83 -13.36
N PHE A 19 4.84 3.26 -14.41
CA PHE A 19 3.75 3.87 -15.16
C PHE A 19 2.52 4.16 -14.28
N LEU A 20 2.05 3.16 -13.52
CA LEU A 20 0.87 3.28 -12.66
C LEU A 20 1.09 4.27 -11.52
N VAL A 21 2.26 4.25 -10.88
CA VAL A 21 2.60 5.22 -9.82
C VAL A 21 2.68 6.64 -10.36
N THR A 22 3.23 6.81 -11.56
CA THR A 22 3.29 8.12 -12.22
C THR A 22 1.88 8.62 -12.57
N MET A 23 1.03 7.76 -13.15
CA MET A 23 -0.37 8.12 -13.42
C MET A 23 -1.13 8.47 -12.15
N LEU A 24 -0.94 7.70 -11.07
CA LEU A 24 -1.52 8.03 -9.77
C LEU A 24 -1.10 9.43 -9.32
N GLY A 25 0.18 9.78 -9.45
CA GLY A 25 0.68 11.11 -9.11
C GLY A 25 0.02 12.23 -9.91
N VAL A 26 -0.24 12.03 -11.21
CA VAL A 26 -0.93 13.01 -12.06
C VAL A 26 -2.39 13.18 -11.61
N VAL A 27 -3.12 12.08 -11.44
CA VAL A 27 -4.53 12.11 -11.01
C VAL A 27 -4.69 12.69 -9.60
N LEU A 28 -3.69 12.47 -8.74
CA LEU A 28 -3.71 12.96 -7.36
C LEU A 28 -3.77 14.48 -7.27
N ILE A 29 -3.27 15.22 -8.26
CA ILE A 29 -3.28 16.69 -8.24
C ILE A 29 -4.71 17.23 -8.15
N GLU A 30 -5.66 16.61 -8.83
CA GLU A 30 -7.06 17.03 -8.84
C GLU A 30 -7.89 16.43 -7.69
N HIS A 31 -7.41 15.33 -7.13
CA HIS A 31 -8.15 14.51 -6.15
C HIS A 31 -7.50 14.48 -4.76
N TRP A 32 -6.57 15.39 -4.49
CA TRP A 32 -5.90 15.45 -3.20
C TRP A 32 -6.87 15.90 -2.10
N GLU A 33 -6.99 15.06 -1.06
CA GLU A 33 -7.86 15.31 0.07
C GLU A 33 -7.03 15.37 1.36
N TRP A 34 -6.99 16.52 2.03
CA TRP A 34 -6.23 16.68 3.28
C TRP A 34 -6.74 15.80 4.41
N TRP A 35 -8.03 15.46 4.41
CA TRP A 35 -8.61 14.53 5.38
C TRP A 35 -8.04 13.12 5.28
N ALA A 36 -7.44 12.76 4.15
CA ALA A 36 -6.77 11.48 4.00
C ALA A 36 -5.52 11.36 4.88
N VAL A 37 -4.87 12.45 5.27
CA VAL A 37 -3.65 12.42 6.12
C VAL A 37 -3.92 11.80 7.50
N PRO A 38 -4.88 12.32 8.32
CA PRO A 38 -5.20 11.70 9.60
C PRO A 38 -5.76 10.29 9.44
N VAL A 39 -6.55 10.02 8.40
CA VAL A 39 -7.10 8.68 8.11
C VAL A 39 -5.97 7.68 7.82
N ALA A 40 -5.04 8.04 6.93
CA ALA A 40 -3.86 7.26 6.62
C ALA A 40 -2.99 7.02 7.86
N GLY A 41 -2.79 8.07 8.68
CA GLY A 41 -2.08 7.95 9.96
C GLY A 41 -2.72 6.92 10.88
N ALA A 42 -4.05 6.99 11.08
CA ALA A 42 -4.78 6.01 11.88
C ALA A 42 -4.68 4.59 11.30
N LEU A 43 -4.79 4.43 9.97
CA LEU A 43 -4.69 3.13 9.32
C LEU A 43 -3.31 2.50 9.48
N PHE A 44 -2.24 3.28 9.30
CA PHE A 44 -0.87 2.76 9.28
C PHE A 44 -0.28 2.58 10.68
N PHE A 45 -0.58 3.49 11.61
CA PHE A 45 0.06 3.51 12.94
C PHE A 45 -0.83 2.96 14.07
N VAL A 46 -2.13 2.79 13.85
CA VAL A 46 -3.05 2.25 14.87
C VAL A 46 -3.67 0.94 14.39
N ILE A 47 -4.42 0.98 13.29
CA ILE A 47 -5.21 -0.17 12.83
C ILE A 47 -4.28 -1.31 12.39
N ARG A 48 -3.25 -1.03 11.59
CA ARG A 48 -2.27 -2.06 11.18
C ARG A 48 -1.58 -2.75 12.36
N PRO A 49 -0.94 -2.03 13.30
CA PRO A 49 -0.32 -2.65 14.47
C PRO A 49 -1.29 -3.48 15.31
N VAL A 50 -2.50 -2.97 15.55
CA VAL A 50 -3.53 -3.70 16.30
C VAL A 50 -3.93 -4.99 15.59
N SER A 51 -4.17 -4.96 14.28
CA SER A 51 -4.49 -6.16 13.50
C SER A 51 -3.39 -7.22 13.56
N ILE A 52 -2.12 -6.79 13.52
CA ILE A 52 -0.97 -7.70 13.65
C ILE A 52 -0.92 -8.31 15.05
N LEU A 53 -1.17 -7.52 16.11
CA LEU A 53 -1.12 -7.98 17.50
C LEU A 53 -2.24 -8.98 17.81
N LEU A 54 -3.45 -8.74 17.26
CA LEU A 54 -4.60 -9.62 17.38
C LEU A 54 -4.43 -10.93 16.61
N PHE A 55 -3.55 -10.98 15.61
CA PHE A 55 -3.30 -12.20 14.84
C PHE A 55 -2.69 -13.30 15.75
N PRO A 56 -3.33 -14.46 15.91
CA PRO A 56 -2.85 -15.53 16.78
C PRO A 56 -1.74 -16.33 16.09
N ALA A 57 -0.55 -15.76 15.97
CA ALA A 57 0.65 -16.41 15.41
C ALA A 57 1.88 -16.32 16.33
N ARG A 58 1.65 -16.22 17.65
CA ARG A 58 2.73 -16.06 18.65
C ARG A 58 3.76 -17.20 18.63
N GLU A 59 3.36 -18.41 18.25
CA GLU A 59 4.26 -19.56 18.24
C GLU A 59 5.13 -19.68 16.98
N MET A 60 4.80 -18.96 15.89
CA MET A 60 5.48 -19.12 14.59
C MET A 60 6.38 -17.94 14.21
N LEU A 61 6.17 -16.75 14.79
CA LEU A 61 6.86 -15.52 14.40
C LEU A 61 7.24 -14.67 15.61
N ASP A 62 8.50 -14.25 15.68
CA ASP A 62 8.97 -13.28 16.68
C ASP A 62 8.26 -11.92 16.49
N ILE A 63 8.15 -11.12 17.55
CA ILE A 63 7.42 -9.85 17.56
C ILE A 63 7.95 -8.88 16.47
N ARG A 64 9.25 -8.94 16.19
CA ARG A 64 9.90 -8.15 15.14
C ARG A 64 9.52 -8.62 13.74
N GLN A 65 9.45 -9.94 13.54
CA GLN A 65 9.03 -10.53 12.27
C GLN A 65 7.54 -10.26 11.99
N ARG A 66 6.70 -10.25 13.03
CA ARG A 66 5.28 -9.86 12.93
C ARG A 66 5.13 -8.39 12.53
N GLY A 67 5.92 -7.50 13.12
CA GLY A 67 5.96 -6.09 12.72
C GLY A 67 6.35 -5.89 11.26
N LEU A 68 7.40 -6.61 10.81
CA LEU A 68 7.82 -6.59 9.41
C LEU A 68 6.73 -7.13 8.47
N LEU A 69 6.09 -8.25 8.82
CA LEU A 69 5.03 -8.86 8.02
C LEU A 69 3.87 -7.89 7.78
N GLY A 70 3.42 -7.18 8.81
CA GLY A 70 2.34 -6.22 8.65
C GLY A 70 2.75 -4.90 8.01
N TRP A 71 4.05 -4.55 8.01
CA TRP A 71 4.57 -3.40 7.28
C TRP A 71 4.71 -3.69 5.77
N PHE A 72 5.15 -4.91 5.39
CA PHE A 72 5.39 -5.32 4.01
C PHE A 72 4.14 -5.74 3.20
N GLY A 73 2.94 -5.72 3.78
CA GLY A 73 1.71 -6.18 3.12
C GLY A 73 1.37 -5.47 1.79
N ILE A 74 0.56 -6.13 0.96
CA ILE A 74 0.10 -5.68 -0.38
C ILE A 74 -0.46 -4.25 -0.30
N ARG A 75 0.03 -3.37 -1.17
CA ARG A 75 -0.22 -1.92 -1.14
C ARG A 75 -1.35 -1.56 -2.10
N GLY A 76 -2.38 -0.88 -1.62
CA GLY A 76 -3.33 -0.05 -2.40
C GLY A 76 -4.22 -0.72 -3.46
N ILE A 77 -3.82 -1.84 -4.07
CA ILE A 77 -4.51 -2.51 -5.18
C ILE A 77 -5.91 -2.97 -4.75
N GLY A 78 -6.02 -3.56 -3.55
CA GLY A 78 -7.32 -3.96 -3.00
C GLY A 78 -8.26 -2.78 -2.76
N SER A 79 -7.73 -1.60 -2.38
CA SER A 79 -8.54 -0.41 -2.17
C SER A 79 -9.17 0.09 -3.47
N PHE A 80 -8.44 0.02 -4.59
CA PHE A 80 -8.99 0.34 -5.91
C PHE A 80 -10.11 -0.61 -6.31
N TYR A 81 -9.96 -1.92 -6.05
CA TYR A 81 -11.02 -2.89 -6.32
C TYR A 81 -12.33 -2.50 -5.59
N TYR A 82 -12.25 -2.22 -4.28
CA TYR A 82 -13.44 -1.84 -3.51
C TYR A 82 -14.01 -0.49 -3.91
N LEU A 83 -13.17 0.48 -4.27
CA LEU A 83 -13.61 1.77 -4.80
C LEU A 83 -14.41 1.56 -6.09
N PHE A 84 -13.84 0.87 -7.07
CA PHE A 84 -14.53 0.63 -8.34
C PHE A 84 -15.76 -0.24 -8.16
N TYR A 85 -15.72 -1.22 -7.25
CA TYR A 85 -16.90 -1.99 -6.88
C TYR A 85 -18.02 -1.06 -6.38
N ALA A 86 -17.76 -0.22 -5.39
CA ALA A 86 -18.76 0.70 -4.84
C ALA A 86 -19.29 1.67 -5.90
N LEU A 87 -18.41 2.26 -6.73
CA LEU A 87 -18.80 3.15 -7.82
C LEU A 87 -19.75 2.47 -8.83
N ASN A 88 -19.50 1.21 -9.18
CA ASN A 88 -20.34 0.44 -10.09
C ASN A 88 -21.67 -0.02 -9.46
N HIS A 89 -21.82 0.06 -8.14
CA HIS A 89 -23.04 -0.35 -7.43
C HIS A 89 -23.94 0.82 -7.04
N GLY A 90 -23.82 1.97 -7.72
CA GLY A 90 -24.75 3.09 -7.56
C GLY A 90 -24.46 3.96 -6.34
N LEU A 91 -23.18 4.18 -6.01
CA LEU A 91 -22.79 5.11 -4.97
C LEU A 91 -23.28 6.54 -5.29
N LEU A 92 -23.79 7.26 -4.29
CA LEU A 92 -24.25 8.63 -4.50
C LEU A 92 -23.11 9.50 -5.06
N PRO A 93 -23.37 10.45 -5.99
CA PRO A 93 -22.32 11.23 -6.64
C PRO A 93 -21.38 11.97 -5.68
N THR A 94 -21.93 12.49 -4.58
CA THR A 94 -21.14 13.17 -3.53
C THR A 94 -20.21 12.20 -2.80
N LEU A 95 -20.70 11.02 -2.43
CA LEU A 95 -19.91 9.97 -1.80
C LEU A 95 -18.89 9.36 -2.76
N ALA A 96 -19.21 9.26 -4.04
CA ALA A 96 -18.29 8.82 -5.08
C ALA A 96 -17.07 9.74 -5.18
N ALA A 97 -17.28 11.05 -5.31
CA ALA A 97 -16.20 12.03 -5.40
C ALA A 97 -15.32 12.02 -4.13
N GLN A 98 -15.94 11.96 -2.95
CA GLN A 98 -15.23 11.88 -1.68
C GLN A 98 -14.42 10.58 -1.56
N SER A 99 -15.01 9.44 -1.93
CA SER A 99 -14.36 8.14 -1.86
C SER A 99 -13.16 8.05 -2.81
N ILE A 100 -13.29 8.58 -4.03
CA ILE A 100 -12.19 8.66 -5.01
C ILE A 100 -11.03 9.46 -4.41
N SER A 101 -11.31 10.68 -3.95
CA SER A 101 -10.28 11.60 -3.44
C SER A 101 -9.58 11.04 -2.20
N LEU A 102 -10.35 10.45 -1.29
CA LEU A 102 -9.82 9.83 -0.08
C LEU A 102 -9.00 8.58 -0.39
N VAL A 103 -9.48 7.66 -1.24
CA VAL A 103 -8.76 6.44 -1.59
C VAL A 103 -7.47 6.75 -2.33
N LEU A 104 -7.50 7.63 -3.34
CA LEU A 104 -6.29 8.03 -4.08
C LEU A 104 -5.23 8.63 -3.15
N SER A 105 -5.65 9.53 -2.25
CA SER A 105 -4.77 10.18 -1.29
C SER A 105 -4.17 9.19 -0.28
N VAL A 106 -4.97 8.28 0.29
CA VAL A 106 -4.47 7.24 1.21
C VAL A 106 -3.51 6.28 0.50
N VAL A 107 -3.83 5.87 -0.73
CA VAL A 107 -2.96 4.99 -1.51
C VAL A 107 -1.63 5.68 -1.85
N ALA A 108 -1.66 6.94 -2.26
CA ALA A 108 -0.44 7.72 -2.52
C ALA A 108 0.43 7.84 -1.27
N LEU A 109 -0.16 8.18 -0.12
CA LEU A 109 0.54 8.23 1.17
C LEU A 109 1.13 6.86 1.55
N SER A 110 0.39 5.77 1.31
CA SER A 110 0.87 4.40 1.54
C SER A 110 2.09 4.09 0.69
N ILE A 111 2.07 4.43 -0.61
CA ILE A 111 3.17 4.17 -1.55
C ILE A 111 4.39 4.99 -1.15
N LEU A 112 4.24 6.27 -0.78
CA LEU A 112 5.35 7.10 -0.32
C LEU A 112 5.96 6.57 0.97
N LEU A 113 5.15 6.36 2.01
CA LEU A 113 5.63 5.90 3.32
C LEU A 113 6.30 4.53 3.25
N HIS A 114 5.70 3.57 2.55
CA HIS A 114 6.26 2.22 2.45
C HIS A 114 7.37 2.14 1.41
N GLY A 115 7.25 2.81 0.26
CA GLY A 115 8.27 2.84 -0.78
C GLY A 115 9.60 3.38 -0.27
N LEU A 116 9.57 4.43 0.57
CA LEU A 116 10.77 5.01 1.17
C LEU A 116 11.30 4.20 2.38
N SER A 117 10.43 3.52 3.13
CA SER A 117 10.83 2.85 4.39
C SER A 117 11.29 1.39 4.21
N VAL A 118 10.83 0.69 3.18
CA VAL A 118 11.08 -0.76 3.02
C VAL A 118 12.57 -1.09 2.89
N GLN A 119 13.26 -0.44 1.95
CA GLN A 119 14.68 -0.64 1.69
C GLN A 119 15.56 -0.38 2.92
N PRO A 120 15.47 0.77 3.62
CA PRO A 120 16.30 1.02 4.79
C PRO A 120 15.97 0.12 5.98
N LEU A 121 14.71 -0.31 6.13
CA LEU A 121 14.31 -1.19 7.23
C LEU A 121 14.88 -2.60 7.06
N LEU A 122 14.90 -3.12 5.83
CA LEU A 122 15.53 -4.40 5.51
C LEU A 122 17.04 -4.37 5.77
N ALA A 123 17.73 -3.34 5.29
CA ALA A 123 19.16 -3.18 5.51
C ALA A 123 19.52 -3.14 7.01
N LYS A 124 18.72 -2.44 7.83
CA LYS A 124 18.89 -2.41 9.29
C LYS A 124 18.63 -3.75 9.96
N TYR A 125 17.64 -4.51 9.47
CA TYR A 125 17.32 -5.83 10.01
C TYR A 125 18.40 -6.87 9.69
N GLU A 126 18.94 -6.86 8.47
CA GLU A 126 20.05 -7.72 8.07
C GLU A 126 21.32 -7.43 8.88
N ALA A 127 21.65 -6.15 9.08
CA ALA A 127 22.79 -5.74 9.90
C ALA A 127 22.69 -6.10 11.38
N TRP A 128 21.49 -6.43 11.88
CA TRP A 128 21.26 -6.89 13.25
C TRP A 128 21.32 -8.41 13.39
N LYS A 129 21.29 -9.14 12.28
CA LYS A 129 21.34 -10.61 12.24
C LYS A 129 22.72 -11.17 11.85
N GLY A 130 23.55 -10.37 11.19
CA GLY A 130 24.98 -10.65 10.97
C GLY A 130 25.82 -10.23 12.17
#